data_AF-A0A950VEH7-F1
#
_entry.id   AF-A0A950VEH7-F1
#
_cell.length_a   1.000
_cell.length_b   1.000
_cell.length_c   1.000
_cell.angle_alpha   90.00
_cell.angle_beta   90.00
_cell.angle_gamma   90.00
#
_symmetry.space_group_name_H-M   'P 1'
#
loop_
_entity.id
_entity.type
_entity.pdbx_description
1 polymer ?
#
loop_
_entity_poly.entity_id
_entity_poly.type
_entity_poly.pdbx_seq_one_letter_code
_entity_poly.pdbx_strand_id
1 'polypeptide(L)'
;MTTASLPDGTVNKSYGPAELQASGGTPPLLWSIAPALPPNLSLNPSTGEISATPITVSPKTNYKVTVTDSGKPVVSSSSEIAIEIKQ
;
A
#
# COMPACT_ATOMS: atom_id res chain seq x y z
N MET A 1 3.69 -6.83 8.89
CA MET A 1 2.59 -5.92 8.50
C MET A 1 1.28 -6.47 9.04
N THR A 2 0.37 -5.59 9.47
CA THR A 2 -0.98 -5.97 9.93
C THR A 2 -2.09 -5.50 8.99
N THR A 3 -1.77 -4.67 7.99
CA THR A 3 -2.75 -4.21 7.00
C THR A 3 -2.98 -5.27 5.92
N ALA A 4 -4.11 -5.97 6.03
CA ALA A 4 -4.50 -7.04 5.12
C ALA A 4 -5.45 -6.59 4.00
N SER A 5 -6.11 -5.45 4.15
CA SER A 5 -7.07 -4.95 3.16
C SER A 5 -7.24 -3.44 3.29
N LEU A 6 -7.21 -2.75 2.16
CA LEU A 6 -7.62 -1.36 2.12
C LEU A 6 -9.12 -1.31 1.75
N PRO A 7 -9.89 -0.31 2.20
CA PRO A 7 -11.32 -0.18 1.87
C PRO A 7 -11.55 -0.03 0.36
N ASP A 8 -12.77 -0.21 -0.13
CA ASP A 8 -13.07 0.03 -1.55
C ASP A 8 -12.91 1.52 -1.89
N GLY A 9 -12.28 1.85 -3.01
CA GLY A 9 -12.24 3.21 -3.53
C GLY A 9 -13.44 3.51 -4.43
N THR A 10 -13.85 4.77 -4.51
CA THR A 10 -14.88 5.24 -5.45
C THR A 10 -14.25 6.19 -6.47
N VAL A 11 -14.63 6.11 -7.75
CA VAL A 11 -14.15 7.05 -8.76
C VAL A 11 -14.53 8.49 -8.36
N ASN A 12 -13.60 9.43 -8.57
CA ASN A 12 -13.70 10.84 -8.14
C ASN A 12 -13.76 11.07 -6.62
N LYS A 13 -13.55 10.04 -5.80
CA LYS A 13 -13.33 10.20 -4.35
C LYS A 13 -11.85 10.05 -4.05
N SER A 14 -11.27 11.06 -3.41
CA SER A 14 -9.93 10.95 -2.82
C SER A 14 -9.87 9.70 -1.94
N TYR A 15 -9.06 8.74 -2.36
CA TYR A 15 -8.83 7.52 -1.61
C TYR A 15 -7.57 7.75 -0.80
N GLY A 16 -7.75 8.18 0.44
CA GLY A 16 -6.63 8.38 1.34
C GLY A 16 -7.01 8.98 2.69
N PRO A 17 -6.06 8.96 3.65
CA PRO A 17 -4.81 8.21 3.60
C PRO A 17 -5.01 6.78 4.10
N ALA A 18 -4.55 5.79 3.33
CA ALA A 18 -4.55 4.41 3.79
C ALA A 18 -3.12 4.05 4.21
N GLU A 19 -2.87 4.08 5.51
CA GLU A 19 -1.54 3.84 6.08
C GLU A 19 -1.32 2.34 6.27
N LEU A 20 -0.22 1.85 5.71
CA LEU A 20 0.21 0.49 5.97
C LEU A 20 0.86 0.41 7.34
N GLN A 21 0.35 -0.48 8.18
CA GLN A 21 0.85 -0.67 9.53
C GLN A 21 1.84 -1.84 9.55
N ALA A 22 3.06 -1.55 9.98
CA ALA A 22 4.06 -2.54 10.35
C ALA A 22 4.36 -2.42 11.84
N SER A 23 4.41 -3.54 12.53
CA SER A 23 4.83 -3.60 13.93
C SER A 23 6.17 -4.35 13.98
N GLY A 24 7.13 -3.77 14.70
CA GLY A 24 8.52 -4.24 14.73
C GLY A 24 9.39 -3.67 13.60
N GLY A 25 10.68 -4.02 13.63
CA GLY A 25 11.69 -3.52 12.68
C GLY A 25 12.41 -2.25 13.16
N THR A 26 13.61 -2.02 12.61
CA THR A 26 14.45 -0.85 12.89
C THR A 26 14.27 0.22 11.81
N PRO A 27 13.82 1.43 12.17
CA PRO A 27 13.71 2.53 11.23
C PRO A 27 15.08 2.93 10.63
N PRO A 28 15.16 3.37 9.36
CA PRO A 28 14.05 3.57 8.43
C PRO A 28 13.42 2.29 7.88
N LEU A 29 12.10 2.30 7.71
CA LEU A 29 11.33 1.26 7.03
C LEU A 29 11.15 1.64 5.56
N LEU A 30 11.42 0.70 4.67
CA LEU A 30 11.29 0.84 3.22
C LEU A 30 10.12 0.01 2.71
N TRP A 31 9.14 0.67 2.10
CA TRP A 31 7.93 0.08 1.58
C TRP A 31 7.96 0.01 0.06
N SER A 32 7.54 -1.11 -0.51
CA SER A 32 7.47 -1.34 -1.95
C SER A 32 6.22 -2.12 -2.31
N ILE A 33 5.65 -1.91 -3.50
CA ILE A 33 4.41 -2.52 -3.96
C ILE A 33 4.56 -3.11 -5.36
N ALA A 34 3.99 -4.30 -5.57
CA ALA A 34 3.97 -4.99 -6.86
C ALA A 34 2.63 -5.75 -7.05
N PRO A 35 2.02 -5.75 -8.24
CA PRO A 35 2.43 -5.05 -9.47
C PRO A 35 2.34 -3.51 -9.33
N ALA A 36 2.82 -2.77 -10.33
CA ALA A 36 2.77 -1.31 -10.29
C ALA A 36 1.33 -0.81 -10.11
N LEU A 37 1.17 0.19 -9.25
CA LEU A 37 -0.12 0.81 -8.99
C LEU A 37 -0.67 1.47 -10.27
N PRO A 38 -2.01 1.54 -10.44
CA PRO A 38 -2.63 2.25 -11.55
C PRO A 38 -2.21 3.73 -11.57
N PRO A 39 -2.30 4.41 -12.71
CA PRO A 39 -2.11 5.86 -12.75
C PRO A 39 -3.06 6.52 -11.74
N ASN A 40 -2.55 7.50 -10.99
CA ASN A 40 -3.23 8.21 -9.90
C ASN A 40 -3.33 7.46 -8.55
N LEU A 41 -2.68 6.29 -8.42
CA LEU A 41 -2.32 5.69 -7.13
C LEU A 41 -0.80 5.82 -6.91
N SER A 42 -0.40 6.18 -5.70
CA SER A 42 1.01 6.21 -5.31
C SER A 42 1.21 5.71 -3.88
N LEU A 43 2.27 4.94 -3.67
CA LEU A 43 2.73 4.49 -2.35
C LEU A 43 3.91 5.34 -1.92
N ASN A 44 3.86 5.91 -0.72
CA ASN A 44 5.00 6.53 -0.08
C ASN A 44 5.92 5.44 0.52
N PRO A 45 7.13 5.24 -0.01
CA PRO A 45 8.02 4.17 0.41
C PRO A 45 8.62 4.39 1.82
N SER A 46 8.50 5.58 2.40
CA SER A 46 9.07 5.90 3.72
C SER A 46 8.04 5.77 4.85
N THR A 47 6.78 6.09 4.57
CA THR A 47 5.70 6.04 5.56
C THR A 47 4.78 4.84 5.38
N GLY A 48 4.79 4.19 4.21
CA GLY A 48 3.79 3.18 3.88
C GLY A 48 2.41 3.78 3.60
N GLU A 49 2.32 5.10 3.39
CA GLU A 49 1.04 5.74 3.06
C GLU A 49 0.69 5.50 1.59
N ILE A 50 -0.46 4.91 1.33
CA ILE A 50 -1.03 4.81 0.00
C ILE A 50 -2.03 5.95 -0.15
N SER A 51 -1.74 6.83 -1.11
CA SER A 51 -2.57 7.97 -1.47
C SER A 51 -3.02 7.81 -2.91
N ALA A 52 -4.33 7.95 -3.15
CA ALA A 52 -4.89 7.88 -4.48
C ALA A 52 -5.96 8.91 -4.77
N THR A 53 -6.06 9.26 -6.06
CA THR A 53 -7.22 9.94 -6.63
C THR A 53 -7.74 9.07 -7.77
N PRO A 54 -8.54 8.03 -7.48
CA PRO A 54 -9.04 7.12 -8.49
C PRO A 54 -9.93 7.89 -9.47
N ILE A 55 -9.44 8.10 -10.68
CA ILE A 55 -10.21 8.68 -11.79
C ILE A 55 -10.76 7.59 -12.73
N THR A 56 -10.37 6.34 -12.53
CA THR A 56 -10.74 5.21 -13.39
C THR A 56 -11.14 4.01 -12.54
N VAL A 57 -12.29 3.43 -12.87
CA VAL A 57 -12.74 2.15 -12.32
C VAL A 57 -11.67 1.09 -12.54
N SER A 58 -11.37 0.33 -11.50
CA SER A 58 -10.37 -0.73 -11.52
C SER A 58 -10.94 -1.94 -10.80
N PRO A 59 -10.93 -3.13 -11.42
CA PRO A 59 -11.40 -4.34 -10.76
C PRO A 59 -10.51 -4.65 -9.56
N LYS A 60 -11.06 -5.39 -8.59
CA LYS A 60 -10.32 -5.87 -7.42
C LYS A 60 -9.03 -6.54 -7.84
N THR A 61 -7.91 -5.90 -7.54
CA THR A 61 -6.58 -6.36 -7.91
C THR A 61 -5.76 -6.55 -6.64
N ASN A 62 -5.09 -7.69 -6.54
CA ASN A 62 -4.22 -8.00 -5.42
C ASN A 62 -2.84 -7.41 -5.68
N TYR A 63 -2.37 -6.59 -4.74
CA TYR A 63 -1.05 -6.01 -4.71
C TYR A 63 -0.28 -6.56 -3.53
N LYS A 64 0.92 -7.04 -3.78
CA LYS A 64 1.87 -7.44 -2.75
C LYS A 64 2.67 -6.23 -2.32
N VAL A 65 2.50 -5.83 -1.07
CA VAL A 65 3.32 -4.83 -0.43
C VAL A 65 4.38 -5.52 0.40
N THR A 66 5.62 -5.02 0.33
CA THR A 66 6.75 -5.50 1.10
C THR A 66 7.34 -4.33 1.89
N VAL A 67 7.46 -4.51 3.19
CA VAL A 67 8.21 -3.62 4.07
C VAL A 67 9.54 -4.27 4.43
N THR A 68 10.63 -3.52 4.36
CA THR A 68 11.98 -3.94 4.73
C THR A 68 12.53 -2.96 5.75
N ASP A 69 13.01 -3.44 6.88
CA ASP A 69 13.65 -2.59 7.89
C ASP A 69 15.16 -2.46 7.65
N SER A 70 15.78 -1.50 8.33
CA SER A 70 17.21 -1.21 8.21
C SER A 70 18.07 -1.83 9.32
N GLY A 71 17.47 -2.71 10.13
CA GLY A 71 18.10 -3.34 11.28
C GLY A 71 19.18 -4.33 10.91
N LYS A 72 19.84 -4.85 11.94
CA LYS A 72 20.82 -5.94 11.82
C LYS A 72 20.45 -7.02 12.84
N PRO A 73 19.90 -8.16 12.42
CA PRO A 73 19.61 -8.58 11.04
C PRO A 73 18.50 -7.76 10.37
N VAL A 74 18.53 -7.69 9.03
CA VAL A 74 17.45 -7.10 8.23
C VAL A 74 16.25 -8.05 8.23
N VAL A 75 15.09 -7.50 8.52
CA VAL A 75 13.78 -8.16 8.52
C VAL A 75 12.94 -7.55 7.40
N SER A 76 12.32 -8.43 6.61
CA SER A 76 11.33 -8.03 5.62
C SER A 76 10.02 -8.74 5.89
N SER A 77 8.91 -8.05 5.65
CA SER A 77 7.56 -8.56 5.83
C SER A 77 6.75 -8.19 4.60
N SER A 78 6.03 -9.14 4.03
CA SER A 78 5.16 -8.90 2.88
C SER A 78 3.71 -9.20 3.22
N SER A 79 2.80 -8.38 2.71
CA SER A 79 1.35 -8.56 2.83
C SER A 79 0.68 -8.30 1.49
N GLU A 80 -0.37 -9.05 1.22
CA GLU A 80 -1.22 -8.84 0.05
C GLU A 80 -2.37 -7.93 0.46
N ILE A 81 -2.61 -6.89 -0.33
CA ILE A 81 -3.74 -5.99 -0.20
C ILE A 81 -4.57 -6.06 -1.48
N ALA A 82 -5.89 -6.07 -1.36
CA ALA A 82 -6.76 -5.92 -2.52
C ALA A 82 -7.17 -4.47 -2.67
N ILE A 83 -7.06 -3.92 -3.87
CA ILE A 83 -7.55 -2.59 -4.22
C ILE A 83 -8.62 -2.74 -5.28
N GLU A 84 -9.81 -2.23 -4.99
CA GLU A 84 -10.95 -2.19 -5.91
C GLU A 84 -11.45 -0.75 -6.02
N ILE A 85 -11.66 -0.26 -7.24
CA ILE A 85 -12.23 1.07 -7.50
C ILE A 85 -13.57 0.89 -8.20
N LYS A 86 -14.65 1.20 -7.48
CA LYS A 86 -16.04 1.16 -7.96
C LYS A 86 -16.44 2.51 -8.58
N GLN A 87 -17.37 2.48 -9.54
CA GLN A 87 -17.91 3.66 -10.21
C GLN A 87 -18.86 4.44 -9.32
#